data_AF-A0A962JEP3-F1
#
_entry.id   AF-A0A962JEP3-F1
#
_cell.length_a   1.000
_cell.length_b   1.000
_cell.length_c   1.000
_cell.angle_alpha   90.00
_cell.angle_beta   90.00
_cell.angle_gamma   90.00
#
_symmetry.space_group_name_H-M   'P 1'
#
loop_
_entity.id
_entity.type
_entity.pdbx_description
1 polymer ?
#
loop_
_entity_poly.entity_id
_entity_poly.type
_entity_poly.pdbx_seq_one_letter_code
_entity_poly.pdbx_strand_id
1 'polypeptide(L)'
;GILLELGFDDTAPNRPVTISSWAYDTAVRAGVQVFDNRAVDVLCYLPAYTFVEKLQTVSTKYRLQRTGEAFPVNFMRHYYDIYCLLTLPEVQAFIGTPAYEIRKQQRFRQGDELIAAKNPAFLLENLEERERFSREYQKTSALYYQGQPDLTDILIRIQQFIDKM
;
A
#
# COMPACT_ATOMS: atom_id res chain seq x y z
N GLY A 1 20.10 9.37 -6.31
CA GLY A 1 20.01 9.65 -4.88
C GLY A 1 18.59 9.37 -4.44
N ILE A 2 18.39 8.86 -3.21
CA ILE A 2 17.06 8.78 -2.61
C ILE A 2 16.81 10.15 -1.99
N LEU A 3 15.82 10.88 -2.50
CA LEU A 3 15.36 12.12 -1.89
C LEU A 3 14.59 11.75 -0.62
N LEU A 4 15.11 12.15 0.54
CA LEU A 4 14.37 12.04 1.80
C LEU A 4 13.39 13.21 1.85
N GLU A 5 12.13 12.95 1.53
CA GLU A 5 11.04 13.91 1.71
C GLU A 5 10.60 13.89 3.19
N LEU A 6 10.69 15.04 3.85
CA LEU A 6 10.10 15.23 5.17
C LEU A 6 8.59 15.39 5.01
N GLY A 7 7.84 14.33 5.33
CA GLY A 7 6.38 14.38 5.44
C GLY A 7 5.95 14.91 6.82
N PHE A 8 4.84 15.65 6.88
CA PHE A 8 4.26 16.19 8.12
C PHE A 8 3.15 15.30 8.69
N ASP A 9 3.23 13.99 8.48
CA ASP A 9 2.17 13.04 8.85
C ASP A 9 2.48 12.32 10.18
N ASP A 10 1.47 11.61 10.72
CA ASP A 10 1.59 10.86 11.97
C ASP A 10 2.74 9.85 11.90
N THR A 11 3.64 9.90 12.89
CA THR A 11 4.73 8.91 13.02
C THR A 11 4.39 7.81 14.02
N ALA A 12 3.22 7.86 14.66
CA ALA A 12 2.72 6.89 15.62
C ALA A 12 1.33 6.36 15.21
N PRO A 13 1.03 5.07 15.45
CA PRO A 13 1.87 4.11 16.17
C PRO A 13 3.03 3.56 15.33
N ASN A 14 4.12 3.23 16.01
CA ASN A 14 5.31 2.64 15.42
C ASN A 14 5.85 1.51 16.31
N ARG A 15 6.77 0.73 15.75
CA ARG A 15 7.53 -0.29 16.48
C ARG A 15 9.01 -0.22 16.10
N PRO A 16 9.94 -0.52 17.02
CA PRO A 16 11.35 -0.66 16.66
C PRO A 16 11.53 -1.86 15.72
N VAL A 17 12.27 -1.66 14.64
CA VAL A 17 12.62 -2.69 13.66
C VAL A 17 14.12 -2.60 13.40
N THR A 18 14.79 -3.76 13.43
CA THR A 18 16.16 -3.86 12.92
C THR A 18 16.10 -4.01 11.41
N ILE A 19 16.62 -3.02 10.68
CA ILE A 19 16.67 -3.02 9.22
C ILE A 19 17.98 -3.68 8.77
N SER A 20 17.85 -4.77 8.02
CA SER A 20 18.95 -5.45 7.35
C SER A 20 18.93 -5.22 5.84
N SER A 21 19.98 -5.65 5.15
CA SER A 21 20.04 -5.66 3.69
C SER A 21 20.21 -7.08 3.17
N TRP A 22 19.70 -7.35 1.97
CA TRP A 22 19.92 -8.64 1.30
C TRP A 22 21.40 -9.02 1.22
N ALA A 23 22.28 -8.03 0.97
CA ALA A 23 23.72 -8.24 0.90
C ALA A 23 24.30 -8.68 2.25
N TYR A 24 23.92 -7.99 3.34
CA TYR A 24 24.32 -8.35 4.70
C TYR A 24 23.84 -9.76 5.07
N ASP A 25 22.55 -10.03 4.92
CA ASP A 25 21.95 -11.33 5.27
C ASP A 25 22.55 -12.47 4.44
N THR A 26 22.92 -12.21 3.20
CA THR A 26 23.56 -13.20 2.32
C THR A 26 25.01 -13.46 2.72
N ALA A 27 25.77 -12.42 3.05
CA ALA A 27 27.15 -12.56 3.51
C ALA A 27 27.23 -13.33 4.84
N VAL A 28 26.37 -12.99 5.81
CA VAL A 28 26.27 -13.69 7.09
C VAL A 28 25.91 -15.16 6.88
N ARG A 29 24.91 -15.47 6.04
CA ARG A 29 24.53 -16.86 5.72
C ARG A 29 25.65 -17.64 5.02
N ALA A 30 26.48 -16.98 4.24
CA ALA A 30 27.63 -17.57 3.58
C ALA A 30 28.87 -17.70 4.49
N GLY A 31 28.79 -17.26 5.75
CA GLY A 31 29.91 -17.29 6.70
C GLY A 31 31.02 -16.27 6.39
N VAL A 32 30.75 -15.29 5.52
CA VAL A 32 31.71 -14.23 5.19
C VAL A 32 31.76 -13.26 6.36
N GLN A 33 32.97 -12.95 6.85
CA GLN A 33 33.15 -11.92 7.87
C GLN A 33 32.85 -10.54 7.26
N VAL A 34 31.79 -9.90 7.75
CA VAL A 34 31.37 -8.56 7.36
C VAL A 34 31.09 -7.71 8.59
N PHE A 35 31.27 -6.41 8.47
CA PHE A 35 30.89 -5.46 9.53
C PHE A 35 29.36 -5.40 9.66
N ASP A 36 28.86 -5.43 10.90
CA ASP A 36 27.43 -5.25 11.17
C ASP A 36 27.02 -3.79 10.93
N ASN A 37 26.39 -3.56 9.78
CA ASN A 37 25.89 -2.26 9.37
C ASN A 37 24.36 -2.17 9.45
N ARG A 38 23.70 -3.10 10.14
CA ARG A 38 22.25 -3.06 10.30
C ARG A 38 21.85 -1.84 11.13
N ALA A 39 20.73 -1.22 10.76
CA ALA A 39 20.15 -0.15 11.57
C ALA A 39 19.24 -0.77 12.63
N VAL A 40 19.64 -0.69 13.90
CA VAL A 40 18.95 -1.33 15.02
C VAL A 40 17.90 -0.38 15.60
N ASP A 41 16.77 -0.93 16.03
CA ASP A 41 15.67 -0.23 16.71
C ASP A 41 15.16 1.03 16.00
N VAL A 42 15.13 1.00 14.67
CA VAL A 42 14.51 2.07 13.87
C VAL A 42 13.01 2.04 14.09
N LEU A 43 12.43 3.13 14.59
CA LEU A 43 10.98 3.24 14.76
C LEU A 43 10.31 3.28 13.39
N CYS A 44 9.66 2.18 13.02
CA CYS A 44 8.92 2.05 11.78
C CYS A 44 7.42 2.13 12.06
N TYR A 45 6.72 2.97 11.27
CA TYR A 45 5.28 3.10 11.32
C TYR A 45 4.58 1.76 11.09
N LEU A 46 3.48 1.49 11.80
CA LEU A 46 2.82 0.19 11.73
C LEU A 46 2.15 -0.02 10.36
N PRO A 47 2.43 -1.16 9.67
CA PRO A 47 1.83 -1.45 8.36
C PRO A 47 0.30 -1.46 8.36
N ALA A 48 -0.31 -1.84 9.48
CA ALA A 48 -1.75 -1.80 9.70
C ALA A 48 -2.37 -0.40 9.53
N TYR A 49 -1.64 0.66 9.90
CA TYR A 49 -2.10 2.04 9.76
C TYR A 49 -1.78 2.59 8.37
N THR A 50 -0.61 2.27 7.82
CA THR A 50 -0.29 2.54 6.40
C THR A 50 -1.36 1.96 5.48
N PHE A 51 -1.88 0.78 5.79
CA PHE A 51 -2.94 0.15 5.02
C PHE A 51 -4.18 1.05 4.87
N VAL A 52 -4.66 1.65 5.96
CA VAL A 52 -5.81 2.56 5.93
C VAL A 52 -5.51 3.80 5.08
N GLU A 53 -4.29 4.34 5.17
CA GLU A 53 -3.86 5.49 4.37
C GLU A 53 -3.77 5.17 2.87
N LYS A 54 -3.37 3.94 2.52
CA LYS A 54 -3.38 3.49 1.12
C LYS A 54 -4.80 3.32 0.60
N LEU A 55 -5.72 2.76 1.39
CA LEU A 55 -7.14 2.68 1.02
C LEU A 55 -7.71 4.09 0.78
N GLN A 56 -7.48 5.01 1.72
CA GLN A 56 -7.90 6.40 1.60
C GLN A 56 -7.31 7.05 0.35
N THR A 57 -6.01 6.92 0.12
CA THR A 57 -5.33 7.49 -1.05
C THR A 57 -5.92 6.96 -2.35
N VAL A 58 -6.21 5.65 -2.42
CA VAL A 58 -6.84 5.05 -3.61
C VAL A 58 -8.23 5.62 -3.83
N SER A 59 -9.06 5.67 -2.79
CA SER A 59 -10.41 6.24 -2.88
C SER A 59 -10.38 7.70 -3.33
N THR A 60 -9.54 8.54 -2.71
CA THR A 60 -9.45 9.96 -3.05
C THR A 60 -8.96 10.16 -4.48
N LYS A 61 -7.86 9.50 -4.88
CA LYS A 61 -7.30 9.66 -6.23
C LYS A 61 -8.23 9.14 -7.31
N TYR A 62 -8.96 8.04 -7.05
CA TYR A 62 -9.99 7.55 -7.96
C TYR A 62 -11.10 8.59 -8.16
N ARG A 63 -11.62 9.18 -7.07
CA ARG A 63 -12.66 10.22 -7.15
C ARG A 63 -12.19 11.45 -7.92
N LEU A 64 -10.96 11.92 -7.68
CA LEU A 64 -10.38 13.08 -8.39
C LEU A 64 -10.10 12.78 -9.86
N GLN A 65 -9.68 11.55 -10.20
CA GLN A 65 -9.49 11.15 -11.59
C GLN A 65 -10.79 11.28 -12.40
N ARG A 66 -11.95 11.09 -11.77
CA ARG A 66 -13.27 11.23 -12.40
C ARG A 66 -13.70 12.68 -12.66
N THR A 67 -13.04 13.67 -12.08
CA THR A 67 -13.34 15.08 -12.35
C THR A 67 -12.64 15.62 -13.61
N GLY A 68 -12.02 14.74 -14.41
CA GLY A 68 -11.36 15.09 -15.67
C GLY A 68 -9.89 15.46 -15.52
N GLU A 69 -9.30 15.24 -14.34
CA GLU A 69 -7.87 15.43 -14.13
C GLU A 69 -7.05 14.34 -14.85
N ALA A 70 -5.83 14.69 -15.25
CA ALA A 70 -4.89 13.73 -15.82
C ALA A 70 -4.63 12.58 -14.83
N PHE A 71 -4.38 11.37 -15.34
CA PHE A 71 -4.15 10.21 -14.50
C PHE A 71 -2.95 10.44 -13.58
N PRO A 72 -3.11 10.42 -12.25
CA PRO A 72 -2.02 10.84 -11.37
C PRO A 72 -0.82 9.88 -11.44
N VAL A 73 0.38 10.45 -11.50
CA VAL A 73 1.63 9.67 -11.51
C VAL A 73 1.69 8.79 -10.25
N ASN A 74 2.16 7.55 -10.42
CA ASN A 74 2.28 6.53 -9.37
C ASN A 74 0.97 6.16 -8.64
N PHE A 75 -0.20 6.59 -9.13
CA PHE A 75 -1.48 6.24 -8.51
C PHE A 75 -1.65 4.72 -8.40
N MET A 76 -1.35 3.99 -9.48
CA MET A 76 -1.51 2.53 -9.50
C MET A 76 -0.59 1.79 -8.52
N ARG A 77 0.51 2.41 -8.07
CA ARG A 77 1.40 1.81 -7.06
C ARG A 77 0.70 1.63 -5.71
N HIS A 78 -0.32 2.44 -5.41
CA HIS A 78 -1.09 2.28 -4.17
C HIS A 78 -1.94 1.00 -4.17
N TYR A 79 -2.44 0.55 -5.32
CA TYR A 79 -3.12 -0.75 -5.43
C TYR A 79 -2.14 -1.89 -5.14
N TYR A 80 -0.90 -1.78 -5.64
CA TYR A 80 0.16 -2.74 -5.32
C TYR A 80 0.53 -2.73 -3.83
N ASP A 81 0.64 -1.55 -3.22
CA ASP A 81 0.89 -1.44 -1.77
C ASP A 81 -0.20 -2.15 -0.96
N ILE A 82 -1.48 -1.94 -1.30
CA ILE A 82 -2.62 -2.64 -0.66
C ILE A 82 -2.49 -4.16 -0.84
N TYR A 83 -2.19 -4.60 -2.07
CA TYR A 83 -2.00 -6.03 -2.38
C TYR A 83 -0.90 -6.67 -1.54
N CYS A 84 0.23 -5.99 -1.33
CA CYS A 84 1.31 -6.45 -0.47
C CYS A 84 0.94 -6.39 1.01
N LEU A 85 0.29 -5.32 1.47
CA LEU A 85 -0.11 -5.19 2.87
C LEU A 85 -1.12 -6.25 3.29
N LEU A 86 -2.03 -6.65 2.39
CA LEU A 86 -2.99 -7.73 2.63
C LEU A 86 -2.33 -9.11 2.84
N THR A 87 -1.05 -9.30 2.52
CA THR A 87 -0.35 -10.56 2.87
C THR A 87 0.16 -10.59 4.30
N LEU A 88 0.16 -9.45 5.00
CA LEU A 88 0.71 -9.36 6.35
C LEU A 88 -0.35 -9.81 7.38
N PRO A 89 -0.05 -10.80 8.25
CA PRO A 89 -0.99 -11.24 9.26
C PRO A 89 -1.45 -10.13 10.21
N GLU A 90 -0.55 -9.19 10.54
CA GLU A 90 -0.89 -8.05 11.40
C GLU A 90 -1.90 -7.09 10.76
N VAL A 91 -1.88 -6.94 9.43
CA VAL A 91 -2.86 -6.14 8.70
C VAL A 91 -4.19 -6.87 8.68
N GLN A 92 -4.19 -8.17 8.36
CA GLN A 92 -5.40 -9.00 8.35
C GLN A 92 -6.10 -9.05 9.72
N ALA A 93 -5.33 -9.14 10.81
CA ALA A 93 -5.86 -9.13 12.17
C ALA A 93 -6.36 -7.74 12.61
N PHE A 94 -5.86 -6.67 12.00
CA PHE A 94 -6.28 -5.30 12.29
C PHE A 94 -7.61 -4.95 11.60
N ILE A 95 -7.85 -5.46 10.40
CA ILE A 95 -9.10 -5.22 9.64
C ILE A 95 -10.32 -5.67 10.46
N GLY A 96 -11.34 -4.81 10.54
CA GLY A 96 -12.56 -5.04 11.31
C GLY A 96 -12.44 -4.78 12.82
N THR A 97 -11.28 -4.40 13.33
CA THR A 97 -11.15 -3.98 14.74
C THR A 97 -11.72 -2.58 14.98
N PRO A 98 -12.09 -2.21 16.22
CA PRO A 98 -12.50 -0.84 16.52
C PRO A 98 -11.44 0.22 16.17
N ALA A 99 -10.16 -0.11 16.36
CA ALA A 99 -9.06 0.79 16.01
C ALA A 99 -8.95 1.03 14.49
N TYR A 100 -9.23 0.00 13.68
CA TYR A 100 -9.30 0.12 12.23
C TYR A 100 -10.43 1.05 11.79
N GLU A 101 -11.63 0.88 12.36
CA GLU A 101 -12.78 1.73 12.05
C GLU A 101 -12.55 3.20 12.44
N ILE A 102 -11.98 3.44 13.63
CA ILE A 102 -11.58 4.78 14.07
C ILE A 102 -10.57 5.39 13.09
N ARG A 103 -9.55 4.63 12.67
CA ARG A 103 -8.53 5.13 11.76
C ARG A 103 -9.11 5.44 10.38
N LYS A 104 -10.05 4.63 9.86
CA LYS A 104 -10.78 4.94 8.62
C LYS A 104 -11.52 6.28 8.73
N GLN A 105 -12.29 6.47 9.80
CA GLN A 105 -13.02 7.73 10.03
C GLN A 105 -12.11 8.95 10.14
N GLN A 106 -10.92 8.80 10.73
CA GLN A 106 -9.93 9.88 10.84
C GLN A 106 -9.31 10.26 9.49
N ARG A 107 -9.06 9.27 8.62
CA ARG A 107 -8.31 9.48 7.37
C ARG A 107 -9.19 9.78 6.17
N PHE A 108 -10.34 9.11 6.02
CA PHE A 108 -11.23 9.29 4.88
C PHE A 108 -11.93 10.65 4.94
N ARG A 109 -11.88 11.41 3.85
CA ARG A 109 -12.52 12.72 3.76
C ARG A 109 -14.02 12.56 3.46
N GLN A 110 -14.83 13.59 3.73
CA GLN A 110 -16.30 13.57 3.55
C GLN A 110 -16.82 13.14 2.16
N GLY A 111 -15.98 13.09 1.13
CA GLY A 111 -16.36 12.64 -0.22
C GLY A 111 -15.88 11.24 -0.61
N ASP A 112 -15.11 10.56 0.25
CA ASP A 112 -14.55 9.24 -0.03
C ASP A 112 -15.45 8.17 0.59
N GLU A 113 -15.72 7.08 -0.14
CA GLU A 113 -16.56 5.98 0.37
C GLU A 113 -15.77 5.12 1.37
N LEU A 114 -16.23 5.07 2.62
CA LEU A 114 -15.55 4.40 3.73
C LEU A 114 -15.70 2.87 3.66
N ILE A 115 -16.80 2.36 3.10
CA ILE A 115 -17.07 0.93 3.01
C ILE A 115 -16.44 0.42 1.72
N ALA A 116 -15.38 -0.39 1.81
CA ALA A 116 -14.61 -0.79 0.64
C ALA A 116 -15.47 -1.54 -0.39
N ALA A 117 -16.40 -2.39 0.09
CA ALA A 117 -17.36 -3.12 -0.73
C ALA A 117 -18.36 -2.24 -1.52
N LYS A 118 -18.45 -0.95 -1.19
CA LYS A 118 -19.28 0.03 -1.92
C LYS A 118 -18.45 1.02 -2.73
N ASN A 119 -17.12 0.98 -2.59
CA ASN A 119 -16.24 1.97 -3.17
C ASN A 119 -15.82 1.54 -4.60
N PRO A 120 -16.21 2.29 -5.65
CA PRO A 120 -15.91 1.92 -7.03
C PRO A 120 -14.41 1.79 -7.32
N ALA A 121 -13.56 2.46 -6.53
CA ALA A 121 -12.10 2.36 -6.66
C ALA A 121 -11.60 0.92 -6.41
N PHE A 122 -12.24 0.15 -5.53
CA PHE A 122 -11.81 -1.22 -5.24
C PHE A 122 -12.54 -2.26 -6.08
N LEU A 123 -13.74 -1.94 -6.58
CA LEU A 123 -14.54 -2.84 -7.40
C LEU A 123 -14.13 -2.79 -8.89
N LEU A 124 -13.83 -1.59 -9.41
CA LEU A 124 -13.51 -1.33 -10.82
C LEU A 124 -14.40 -2.14 -11.78
N GLU A 125 -15.72 -2.05 -11.63
CA GLU A 125 -16.69 -2.88 -12.34
C GLU A 125 -16.81 -2.54 -13.83
N ASN A 126 -16.53 -1.29 -14.21
CA ASN A 126 -16.53 -0.86 -15.60
C ASN A 126 -15.30 -1.41 -16.34
N LEU A 127 -15.53 -2.17 -17.42
CA LEU A 127 -14.47 -2.85 -18.17
C LEU A 127 -13.50 -1.87 -18.85
N GLU A 128 -14.01 -0.80 -19.48
CA GLU A 128 -13.17 0.20 -20.15
C GLU A 128 -12.27 0.93 -19.14
N GLU A 129 -12.80 1.22 -17.95
CA GLU A 129 -12.03 1.81 -16.86
C GLU A 129 -10.95 0.84 -16.35
N ARG A 130 -11.31 -0.42 -16.14
CA ARG A 130 -10.36 -1.46 -15.69
C ARG A 130 -9.22 -1.64 -16.69
N GLU A 131 -9.52 -1.66 -17.99
CA GLU A 131 -8.50 -1.71 -19.04
C GLU A 131 -7.61 -0.47 -19.04
N ARG A 132 -8.18 0.72 -18.88
CA ARG A 132 -7.40 1.97 -18.77
C ARG A 132 -6.46 1.91 -17.58
N PHE A 133 -6.95 1.50 -16.41
CA PHE A 133 -6.14 1.36 -15.19
C PHE A 133 -5.04 0.31 -15.38
N SER A 134 -5.33 -0.81 -16.06
CA SER A 134 -4.34 -1.83 -16.37
C SER A 134 -3.21 -1.29 -17.26
N ARG A 135 -3.55 -0.54 -18.31
CA ARG A 135 -2.55 0.12 -19.18
C ARG A 135 -1.70 1.12 -18.42
N GLU A 136 -2.30 1.97 -17.58
CA GLU A 136 -1.56 2.92 -16.75
C GLU A 136 -0.65 2.22 -15.74
N TYR A 137 -1.10 1.09 -15.18
CA TYR A 137 -0.29 0.31 -14.26
C TYR A 137 0.95 -0.27 -14.95
N GLN A 138 0.78 -0.89 -16.13
CA GLN A 138 1.87 -1.51 -16.90
C GLN A 138 2.98 -0.53 -17.30
N LYS A 139 2.66 0.77 -17.49
CA LYS A 139 3.68 1.81 -17.76
C LYS A 139 4.73 1.93 -16.65
N THR A 140 4.41 1.50 -15.44
CA THR A 140 5.31 1.55 -14.28
C THR A 140 6.02 0.22 -13.97
N SER A 141 5.89 -0.79 -14.84
CA SER A 141 6.47 -2.14 -14.68
C SER A 141 7.96 -2.16 -14.30
N ALA A 142 8.75 -1.25 -14.86
CA ALA A 142 10.18 -1.13 -14.57
C ALA A 142 10.50 -0.75 -13.11
N LEU A 143 9.52 -0.27 -12.34
CA LEU A 143 9.71 0.11 -10.93
C LEU A 143 9.60 -1.08 -9.96
N TYR A 144 9.25 -2.28 -10.44
CA TYR A 144 8.98 -3.46 -9.60
C TYR A 144 10.13 -4.47 -9.70
N TYR A 145 10.88 -4.61 -8.60
CA TYR A 145 12.09 -5.45 -8.56
C TYR A 145 11.82 -6.96 -8.77
N GLN A 146 10.69 -7.48 -8.26
CA GLN A 146 10.33 -8.90 -8.37
C GLN A 146 9.27 -9.16 -9.45
N GLY A 147 9.17 -8.26 -10.42
CA GLY A 147 8.08 -8.27 -11.39
C GLY A 147 6.83 -7.57 -10.86
N GLN A 148 6.00 -7.11 -11.79
CA GLN A 148 4.74 -6.45 -11.51
C GLN A 148 3.62 -7.49 -11.64
N PRO A 149 2.84 -7.78 -10.58
CA PRO A 149 1.65 -8.63 -10.71
C PRO A 149 0.65 -7.96 -11.63
N ASP A 150 -0.25 -8.71 -12.26
CA ASP A 150 -1.29 -8.11 -13.08
C ASP A 150 -2.31 -7.35 -12.21
N LEU A 151 -2.93 -6.30 -12.77
CA LEU A 151 -3.98 -5.57 -12.05
C LEU A 151 -5.12 -6.51 -11.63
N THR A 152 -5.43 -7.51 -12.45
CA THR A 152 -6.42 -8.54 -12.15
C THR A 152 -6.08 -9.30 -10.87
N ASP A 153 -4.82 -9.73 -10.68
CA ASP A 153 -4.39 -10.45 -9.47
C ASP A 153 -4.47 -9.56 -8.23
N ILE A 154 -4.15 -8.28 -8.40
CA ILE A 154 -4.31 -7.29 -7.33
C ILE A 154 -5.76 -7.19 -6.89
N LEU A 155 -6.68 -7.00 -7.84
CA LEU A 155 -8.11 -6.87 -7.57
C LEU A 155 -8.69 -8.15 -6.98
N ILE A 156 -8.27 -9.33 -7.45
CA ILE A 156 -8.70 -10.62 -6.88
C ILE A 156 -8.36 -10.68 -5.38
N ARG A 157 -7.13 -10.31 -5.00
CA ARG A 157 -6.76 -10.29 -3.57
C ARG A 157 -7.55 -9.25 -2.79
N ILE A 158 -7.72 -8.05 -3.31
CA ILE A 158 -8.53 -7.01 -2.66
C ILE A 158 -9.97 -7.53 -2.42
N GLN A 159 -10.55 -8.18 -3.43
CA GLN A 159 -11.90 -8.75 -3.36
C GLN A 159 -12.03 -9.84 -2.28
N GLN A 160 -10.98 -10.63 -2.01
CA GLN A 160 -11.00 -11.65 -0.95
C GLN A 160 -11.21 -11.06 0.46
N PHE A 161 -10.85 -9.78 0.67
CA PHE A 161 -10.96 -9.10 1.96
C PHE A 161 -12.03 -8.01 1.97
N ILE A 162 -12.70 -7.74 0.83
CA ILE A 162 -13.51 -6.53 0.63
C ILE A 162 -14.63 -6.37 1.65
N ASP A 163 -15.27 -7.47 2.06
CA ASP A 163 -16.40 -7.42 2.99
C ASP A 163 -15.96 -7.12 4.42
N LYS A 164 -14.66 -7.31 4.73
CA LYS A 164 -14.08 -7.00 6.04
C LYS A 164 -13.52 -5.58 6.10
N MET A 165 -13.23 -4.98 4.95
CA MET A 165 -12.60 -3.66 4.80
C MET A 165 -13.65 -2.54 4.77
#